data_AF-A0A6A6LPV8-F1
#
_entry.id   AF-A0A6A6LPV8-F1
#
_cell.length_a   1.000
_cell.length_b   1.000
_cell.length_c   1.000
_cell.angle_alpha   90.00
_cell.angle_beta   90.00
_cell.angle_gamma   90.00
#
_symmetry.space_group_name_H-M   'P 1'
#
loop_
_entity.id
_entity.type
_entity.pdbx_description
1 polymer ?
#
loop_
_entity_poly.entity_id
_entity_poly.type
_entity_poly.pdbx_seq_one_letter_code
_entity_poly.pdbx_strand_id
1 'polypeptide(L)'
;MREYPSKVSLVSTRKWGLTVAALACAIRPTSAIIWVYVGLLELFVTRDKLRFVILEVVPIGGLVLGLSCLLDRLMYGSWVIVPLNFLKFNFLSSGGDYYGTHKWHWYFSQGFSVMLFTFLPFAIAGSIKSKCWKHSGLIAWVIVLYSLLGHKEFRFVLPVLPIALMFSGYALSVMARPDSPRVMRKGSSNSYTKWPSKVAFAVIFLLATNIPMAFYMSLVHQRGTEDVMIYLSKEASNEKVKSILFLMPCHATPYYSTLHHHLPMRFLDCTPSEEKGIPDESDRFMLDPVGFASELAKNWSLPSHVVLFESEERLLKDFLISRSFKEIRRFFHSHFKVDRDLQASVVVHALND
;
A
#
# COMPACT_ATOMS: atom_id res chain seq x y z
N MET A 1 6.09 -17.04 43.53
CA MET A 1 4.62 -17.02 43.42
C MET A 1 4.29 -16.46 42.04
N ARG A 2 3.97 -17.32 41.06
CA ARG A 2 3.55 -16.85 39.73
C ARG A 2 2.12 -16.38 39.87
N GLU A 3 1.90 -15.08 39.76
CA GLU A 3 0.54 -14.56 39.59
C GLU A 3 -0.05 -15.17 38.32
N TYR A 4 -1.08 -15.99 38.50
CA TYR A 4 -1.96 -16.42 37.44
C TYR A 4 -2.66 -15.16 36.91
N PRO A 5 -2.71 -14.91 35.59
CA PRO A 5 -3.55 -13.85 35.07
C PRO A 5 -4.99 -14.14 35.50
N SER A 6 -5.60 -13.12 36.11
CA SER A 6 -6.98 -13.12 36.56
C SER A 6 -7.90 -13.59 35.43
N LYS A 7 -8.91 -14.39 35.77
CA LYS A 7 -9.97 -14.86 34.87
C LYS A 7 -10.82 -13.67 34.39
N VAL A 8 -10.27 -12.75 33.60
CA VAL A 8 -11.10 -12.10 32.57
C VAL A 8 -11.61 -13.27 31.74
N SER A 9 -12.90 -13.56 31.83
CA SER A 9 -13.45 -14.80 31.27
C SER A 9 -13.02 -14.94 29.81
N LEU A 10 -12.37 -16.05 29.47
CA LEU A 10 -11.87 -16.33 28.12
C LEU A 10 -12.95 -16.09 27.05
N VAL A 11 -14.21 -16.28 27.45
CA VAL A 11 -15.44 -16.02 26.68
C VAL A 11 -15.64 -14.53 26.35
N SER A 12 -15.39 -13.61 27.29
CA SER A 12 -15.49 -12.17 27.05
C SER A 12 -14.45 -11.73 26.03
N THR A 13 -13.21 -12.18 26.18
CA THR A 13 -12.11 -11.87 25.25
C THR A 13 -12.38 -12.41 23.84
N ARG A 14 -12.97 -13.61 23.74
CA ARG A 14 -13.33 -14.20 22.46
C ARG A 14 -14.42 -13.43 21.71
N LYS A 15 -15.48 -13.02 22.42
CA LYS A 15 -16.55 -12.20 21.83
C LYS A 15 -16.03 -10.87 21.32
N TRP A 16 -15.17 -10.20 22.09
CA TRP A 16 -14.49 -8.98 21.64
C TRP A 16 -13.64 -9.22 20.39
N GLY A 17 -12.88 -10.31 20.33
CA GLY A 17 -12.12 -10.69 19.15
C GLY A 17 -12.99 -10.89 17.91
N LEU A 18 -14.14 -11.57 18.06
CA LEU A 18 -15.12 -11.75 16.97
C LEU A 18 -15.75 -10.43 16.52
N THR A 19 -16.06 -9.53 17.45
CA THR A 19 -16.60 -8.20 17.11
C THR A 19 -15.58 -7.38 16.32
N VAL A 20 -14.32 -7.36 16.75
CA VAL A 20 -13.23 -6.68 16.03
C VAL A 20 -13.03 -7.31 14.64
N ALA A 21 -13.08 -8.63 14.54
CA ALA A 21 -12.98 -9.34 13.27
C ALA A 21 -14.12 -8.96 12.32
N ALA A 22 -15.36 -8.96 12.80
CA ALA A 22 -16.53 -8.61 12.02
C ALA A 22 -16.48 -7.15 11.53
N LEU A 23 -16.15 -6.21 12.42
CA LEU A 23 -15.98 -4.80 12.05
C LEU A 23 -14.86 -4.60 11.02
N ALA A 24 -13.71 -5.26 11.22
CA ALA A 24 -12.59 -5.18 10.28
C ALA A 24 -12.96 -5.72 8.90
N CYS A 25 -13.76 -6.78 8.82
CA CYS A 25 -14.25 -7.33 7.55
C CYS A 25 -15.33 -6.46 6.90
N ALA A 26 -16.19 -5.80 7.68
CA ALA A 26 -17.21 -4.89 7.17
C ALA A 26 -16.57 -3.62 6.57
N ILE A 27 -15.63 -3.00 7.29
CA ILE A 27 -14.91 -1.80 6.82
C ILE A 27 -13.97 -2.16 5.65
N ARG A 28 -13.28 -3.30 5.76
CA ARG A 28 -12.30 -3.74 4.78
C ARG A 28 -12.45 -5.23 4.50
N PRO A 29 -13.18 -5.62 3.44
CA PRO A 29 -13.45 -7.02 3.11
C PRO A 29 -12.18 -7.89 2.96
N THR A 30 -11.07 -7.31 2.52
CA THR A 30 -9.78 -8.02 2.41
C THR A 30 -9.25 -8.53 3.76
N SER A 31 -9.65 -7.93 4.88
CA SER A 31 -9.30 -8.37 6.23
C SER A 31 -9.82 -9.78 6.56
N ALA A 32 -10.85 -10.25 5.84
CA ALA A 32 -11.40 -11.58 6.01
C ALA A 32 -10.34 -12.67 5.85
N ILE A 33 -9.36 -12.50 4.95
CA ILE A 33 -8.29 -13.48 4.75
C ILE A 33 -7.51 -13.75 6.05
N ILE A 34 -7.21 -12.71 6.83
CA ILE A 34 -6.50 -12.84 8.11
C ILE A 34 -7.40 -13.44 9.17
N TRP A 35 -8.61 -12.90 9.32
CA TRP A 35 -9.54 -13.31 10.38
C TRP A 35 -10.11 -14.71 10.18
N VAL A 36 -10.24 -15.18 8.93
CA VAL A 36 -10.58 -16.59 8.64
C VAL A 36 -9.51 -17.52 9.17
N TYR A 37 -8.22 -17.22 8.98
CA TYR A 37 -7.14 -18.06 9.53
C TYR A 37 -7.21 -18.12 11.07
N VAL A 38 -7.35 -16.97 11.72
CA VAL A 38 -7.46 -16.89 13.19
C VAL A 38 -8.72 -17.62 13.68
N GLY A 39 -9.85 -17.44 13.00
CA GLY A 39 -11.12 -18.09 13.31
C GLY A 39 -11.06 -19.61 13.13
N LEU A 40 -10.37 -20.10 12.10
CA LEU A 40 -10.14 -21.54 11.89
C LEU A 40 -9.29 -22.12 13.02
N LEU A 41 -8.21 -21.45 13.42
CA LEU A 41 -7.39 -21.89 14.57
C LEU A 41 -8.23 -21.98 15.85
N GLU A 42 -9.08 -20.98 16.12
CA GLU A 42 -9.96 -20.98 17.29
C GLU A 42 -11.03 -22.08 17.22
N LEU A 43 -11.57 -22.34 16.02
CA LEU A 43 -12.54 -23.41 15.77
C LEU A 43 -11.93 -24.80 16.00
N PHE A 44 -10.64 -25.00 15.65
CA PHE A 44 -9.93 -26.26 15.91
C PHE A 44 -9.67 -26.50 17.40
N VAL A 45 -9.45 -25.44 18.18
CA VAL A 45 -9.20 -25.53 19.62
C VAL A 45 -10.50 -25.67 20.42
N THR A 46 -11.60 -25.12 19.92
CA THR A 46 -12.90 -25.11 20.61
C THR A 46 -13.53 -26.50 20.63
N ARG A 47 -13.98 -26.94 21.82
CA ARG A 47 -14.64 -28.25 22.03
C ARG A 47 -16.01 -28.32 21.33
N ASP A 48 -16.89 -27.36 21.62
CA ASP A 48 -18.23 -27.29 21.00
C ASP A 48 -18.25 -26.36 19.79
N LYS A 49 -17.88 -26.90 18.64
CA LYS A 49 -17.76 -26.16 17.37
C LYS A 49 -19.10 -25.56 16.92
N LEU A 50 -20.18 -26.36 16.95
CA LEU A 50 -21.51 -25.91 16.53
C LEU A 50 -22.03 -24.77 17.41
N ARG A 51 -21.86 -24.90 18.74
CA ARG A 51 -22.27 -23.87 19.68
C ARG A 51 -21.52 -22.56 19.45
N PHE A 52 -20.20 -22.63 19.21
CA PHE A 52 -19.39 -21.46 18.92
C PHE A 52 -19.83 -20.75 17.64
N VAL A 53 -20.05 -21.49 16.55
CA VAL A 53 -20.50 -20.88 15.29
C VAL A 53 -21.90 -20.26 15.43
N ILE A 54 -22.86 -21.02 15.96
CA ILE A 54 -24.27 -20.61 15.98
C ILE A 54 -24.55 -19.53 17.03
N LEU A 55 -23.94 -19.60 18.23
CA LEU A 55 -24.24 -18.69 19.32
C LEU A 55 -23.30 -17.48 19.42
N GLU A 56 -22.14 -17.52 18.77
CA GLU A 56 -21.17 -16.41 18.83
C GLU A 56 -20.87 -15.83 17.47
N VAL A 57 -20.44 -16.63 16.49
CA VAL A 57 -20.03 -16.13 15.17
C VAL A 57 -21.22 -15.55 14.40
N VAL A 58 -22.30 -16.33 14.24
CA VAL A 58 -23.48 -15.93 13.46
C VAL A 58 -24.17 -14.68 14.03
N PRO A 59 -24.44 -14.57 15.35
CA PRO A 59 -25.12 -13.40 15.89
C PRO A 59 -24.26 -12.13 15.80
N ILE A 60 -22.96 -12.22 16.11
CA ILE A 60 -22.06 -11.06 16.04
C ILE A 60 -21.87 -10.64 14.58
N GLY A 61 -21.56 -11.59 13.68
CA GLY A 61 -21.40 -11.31 12.26
C GLY A 61 -22.68 -10.76 11.62
N GLY A 62 -23.83 -11.36 11.93
CA GLY A 62 -25.13 -10.92 11.44
C GLY A 62 -25.49 -9.51 11.92
N LEU A 63 -25.20 -9.18 13.17
CA LEU A 63 -25.43 -7.84 13.70
C LEU A 63 -24.56 -6.78 13.00
N VAL A 64 -23.26 -7.05 12.84
CA VAL A 64 -22.36 -6.11 12.14
C VAL A 64 -22.74 -5.95 10.67
N LEU A 65 -23.04 -7.05 9.97
CA LEU A 65 -23.48 -7.01 8.57
C LEU A 65 -24.81 -6.28 8.43
N GLY A 66 -25.77 -6.50 9.33
CA GLY A 66 -27.06 -5.80 9.34
C GLY A 66 -26.89 -4.29 9.54
N LEU A 67 -26.04 -3.89 10.49
CA LEU A 67 -25.69 -2.47 10.71
C LEU A 67 -25.00 -1.86 9.48
N SER A 68 -24.06 -2.59 8.86
CA SER A 68 -23.41 -2.13 7.62
C SER A 68 -24.41 -1.94 6.49
N CYS A 69 -25.32 -2.89 6.26
CA CYS A 69 -26.33 -2.78 5.21
C CYS A 69 -27.31 -1.63 5.47
N LEU A 70 -27.64 -1.34 6.73
CA LEU A 70 -28.46 -0.19 7.08
C LEU A 70 -27.75 1.12 6.78
N LEU A 71 -26.46 1.23 7.13
CA LEU A 71 -25.64 2.39 6.79
C LEU A 71 -25.52 2.55 5.28
N ASP A 72 -25.22 1.48 4.55
CA ASP A 72 -25.15 1.47 3.09
C ASP A 72 -26.48 1.94 2.48
N ARG A 73 -27.63 1.49 3.01
CA ARG A 73 -28.95 1.95 2.58
C ARG A 73 -29.17 3.44 2.81
N LEU A 74 -28.74 3.97 3.95
CA LEU A 74 -28.86 5.40 4.27
C LEU A 74 -28.00 6.27 3.33
N MET A 75 -26.80 5.81 2.99
CA MET A 75 -25.85 6.56 2.16
C MET A 75 -26.16 6.45 0.67
N TYR A 76 -26.45 5.24 0.16
CA TYR A 76 -26.68 4.98 -1.26
C TYR A 76 -28.16 5.07 -1.68
N GLY A 77 -29.10 5.20 -0.73
CA GLY A 77 -30.54 5.23 -1.00
C GLY A 77 -31.14 3.90 -1.50
N SER A 78 -30.32 2.88 -1.70
CA SER A 78 -30.69 1.55 -2.20
C SER A 78 -30.15 0.45 -1.29
N TRP A 79 -30.77 -0.74 -1.27
CA TRP A 79 -30.25 -1.85 -0.47
C TRP A 79 -29.04 -2.44 -1.19
N VAL A 80 -27.86 -2.19 -0.64
CA VAL A 80 -26.58 -2.63 -1.20
C VAL A 80 -25.82 -3.41 -0.14
N ILE A 81 -25.24 -4.54 -0.53
CA ILE A 81 -24.33 -5.29 0.32
C ILE A 81 -22.92 -5.08 -0.24
N VAL A 82 -22.25 -4.04 0.25
CA VAL A 82 -20.94 -3.61 -0.28
C VAL A 82 -19.89 -4.73 -0.27
N PRO A 83 -19.74 -5.56 0.78
CA PRO A 83 -18.79 -6.67 0.76
C PRO A 83 -19.04 -7.70 -0.36
N LEU A 84 -20.31 -7.94 -0.74
CA LEU A 84 -20.64 -8.86 -1.84
C LEU A 84 -20.31 -8.24 -3.19
N ASN A 85 -20.58 -6.95 -3.38
CA ASN A 85 -20.17 -6.23 -4.59
C ASN A 85 -18.65 -6.18 -4.73
N PHE A 86 -17.94 -5.98 -3.62
CA PHE A 86 -16.48 -6.05 -3.58
C PHE A 86 -15.98 -7.43 -4.06
N LEU A 87 -16.56 -8.52 -3.54
CA LEU A 87 -16.21 -9.89 -3.95
C LEU A 87 -16.51 -10.10 -5.44
N LYS A 88 -17.69 -9.66 -5.91
CA LYS A 88 -18.08 -9.77 -7.32
C LYS A 88 -17.09 -9.04 -8.23
N PHE A 89 -16.74 -7.80 -7.91
CA PHE A 89 -15.86 -6.99 -8.75
C PHE A 89 -14.42 -7.51 -8.74
N ASN A 90 -13.84 -7.76 -7.56
CA ASN A 90 -12.42 -8.07 -7.43
C ASN A 90 -12.09 -9.54 -7.70
N PHE A 91 -12.95 -10.48 -7.32
CA PHE A 91 -12.66 -11.92 -7.42
C PHE A 91 -13.41 -12.60 -8.56
N LEU A 92 -14.68 -12.28 -8.79
CA LEU A 92 -15.50 -12.97 -9.79
C LEU A 92 -15.41 -12.34 -11.19
N SER A 93 -15.22 -11.02 -11.26
CA SER A 93 -15.25 -10.27 -12.53
C SER A 93 -13.85 -9.88 -13.03
N SER A 94 -12.79 -10.15 -12.24
CA SER A 94 -11.41 -9.72 -12.53
C SER A 94 -11.28 -8.20 -12.73
N GLY A 95 -12.13 -7.39 -12.11
CA GLY A 95 -12.10 -5.93 -12.25
C GLY A 95 -10.79 -5.31 -11.76
N GLY A 96 -10.16 -5.93 -10.76
CA GLY A 96 -8.84 -5.51 -10.28
C GLY A 96 -7.71 -5.69 -11.29
N ASP A 97 -7.85 -6.62 -12.25
CA ASP A 97 -6.81 -6.87 -13.26
C ASP A 97 -6.65 -5.68 -14.23
N TYR A 98 -7.64 -4.78 -14.29
CA TYR A 98 -7.56 -3.50 -15.00
C TYR A 98 -6.36 -2.65 -14.54
N TYR A 99 -6.06 -2.67 -13.25
CA TYR A 99 -4.94 -1.91 -12.66
C TYR A 99 -3.60 -2.65 -12.75
N GLY A 100 -3.48 -3.60 -13.69
CA GLY A 100 -2.29 -4.40 -13.91
C GLY A 100 -2.27 -5.68 -13.10
N THR A 101 -1.52 -6.67 -13.60
CA THR A 101 -1.37 -7.98 -12.96
C THR A 101 0.09 -8.33 -12.77
N HIS A 102 0.35 -9.13 -11.75
CA HIS A 102 1.68 -9.66 -11.45
C HIS A 102 1.66 -11.19 -11.47
N LYS A 103 2.80 -11.81 -11.75
CA LYS A 103 2.94 -13.28 -11.70
C LYS A 103 2.61 -13.81 -10.29
N TRP A 104 2.15 -15.06 -10.21
CA TRP A 104 1.72 -15.68 -8.95
C TRP A 104 2.80 -15.64 -7.86
N HIS A 105 4.07 -15.78 -8.24
CA HIS A 105 5.20 -15.80 -7.32
C HIS A 105 5.60 -14.40 -6.81
N TRP A 106 4.99 -13.31 -7.31
CA TRP A 106 5.44 -11.94 -7.06
C TRP A 106 5.57 -11.62 -5.57
N TYR A 107 4.62 -12.00 -4.72
CA TYR A 107 4.75 -11.76 -3.27
C TYR A 107 5.94 -12.50 -2.65
N PHE A 108 6.27 -13.70 -3.12
CA PHE A 108 7.40 -14.48 -2.62
C PHE A 108 8.75 -13.93 -3.14
N SER A 109 8.82 -13.62 -4.43
CA SER A 109 10.08 -13.22 -5.08
C SER A 109 10.42 -11.75 -4.88
N GLN A 110 9.40 -10.87 -4.81
CA GLN A 110 9.56 -9.42 -4.86
C GLN A 110 8.72 -8.73 -3.79
N GLY A 111 7.38 -8.79 -3.87
CA GLY A 111 6.46 -8.02 -3.06
C GLY A 111 6.75 -8.04 -1.55
N PHE A 112 6.53 -9.18 -0.90
CA PHE A 112 6.73 -9.28 0.55
C PHE A 112 8.22 -9.29 0.94
N SER A 113 9.06 -9.85 0.07
CA SER A 113 10.52 -9.89 0.27
C SER A 113 11.16 -8.51 0.32
N VAL A 114 10.73 -7.59 -0.55
CA VAL A 114 11.18 -6.18 -0.58
C VAL A 114 10.66 -5.41 0.63
N MET A 115 9.43 -5.70 1.11
CA MET A 115 8.92 -5.07 2.34
C MET A 115 9.75 -5.44 3.58
N LEU A 116 10.29 -6.65 3.63
CA LEU A 116 11.21 -7.07 4.68
C LEU A 116 12.64 -6.58 4.42
N PHE A 117 13.02 -6.38 3.15
CA PHE A 117 14.35 -5.91 2.74
C PHE A 117 15.47 -6.66 3.46
N THR A 118 16.38 -5.96 4.13
CA THR A 118 17.50 -6.59 4.85
C THR A 118 17.10 -7.28 6.16
N PHE A 119 15.86 -7.11 6.62
CA PHE A 119 15.31 -7.91 7.73
C PHE A 119 14.90 -9.33 7.30
N LEU A 120 14.77 -9.60 6.00
CA LEU A 120 14.31 -10.90 5.47
C LEU A 120 15.07 -12.12 6.02
N PRO A 121 16.43 -12.19 5.99
CA PRO A 121 17.14 -13.34 6.54
C PRO A 121 16.91 -13.53 8.04
N PHE A 122 16.75 -12.44 8.79
CA PHE A 122 16.44 -12.50 10.23
C PHE A 122 15.01 -12.98 10.47
N ALA A 123 14.04 -12.56 9.66
CA ALA A 123 12.66 -13.02 9.75
C ALA A 123 12.56 -14.53 9.51
N ILE A 124 13.26 -15.05 8.48
CA ILE A 124 13.31 -16.48 8.17
C ILE A 124 13.97 -17.25 9.32
N ALA A 125 15.15 -16.82 9.76
CA ALA A 125 15.86 -17.47 10.86
C ALA A 125 15.04 -17.46 12.16
N GLY A 126 14.35 -16.37 12.46
CA GLY A 126 13.50 -16.23 13.64
C GLY A 126 12.25 -17.11 13.57
N SER A 127 11.62 -17.20 12.40
CA SER A 127 10.49 -18.09 12.16
C SER A 127 10.87 -19.55 12.43
N ILE A 128 12.00 -20.01 11.89
CA ILE A 128 12.52 -21.37 12.09
C ILE A 128 12.87 -21.62 13.58
N LYS A 129 13.59 -20.69 14.22
CA LYS A 129 14.07 -20.86 15.61
C LYS A 129 12.97 -20.76 16.65
N SER A 130 11.94 -19.95 16.43
CA SER A 130 10.86 -19.71 17.40
C SER A 130 9.89 -20.88 17.53
N LYS A 131 9.81 -21.76 16.52
CA LYS A 131 8.82 -22.84 16.41
C LYS A 131 7.36 -22.38 16.54
N CYS A 132 7.09 -21.08 16.38
CA CYS A 132 5.76 -20.47 16.52
C CYS A 132 4.93 -20.63 15.23
N TRP A 133 4.57 -21.87 14.92
CA TRP A 133 3.91 -22.25 13.66
C TRP A 133 2.61 -21.46 13.38
N LYS A 134 1.86 -21.06 14.41
CA LYS A 134 0.61 -20.30 14.24
C LYS A 134 0.84 -18.96 13.54
N HIS A 135 1.88 -18.22 13.91
CA HIS A 135 2.20 -16.90 13.34
C HIS A 135 2.88 -17.04 11.98
N SER A 136 3.83 -17.98 11.85
CA SER A 136 4.46 -18.29 10.55
C SER A 136 3.44 -18.79 9.53
N GLY A 137 2.49 -19.62 9.98
CA GLY A 137 1.38 -20.12 9.18
C GLY A 137 0.42 -19.02 8.73
N LEU A 138 0.18 -18.00 9.56
CA LEU A 138 -0.62 -16.84 9.17
C LEU A 138 0.05 -16.05 8.04
N ILE A 139 1.36 -15.81 8.14
CA ILE A 139 2.13 -15.12 7.09
C ILE A 139 2.05 -15.94 5.79
N ALA A 140 2.32 -17.25 5.85
CA ALA A 140 2.24 -18.13 4.69
C ALA A 140 0.83 -18.16 4.09
N TRP A 141 -0.21 -18.25 4.91
CA TRP A 141 -1.61 -18.23 4.50
C TRP A 141 -1.95 -16.96 3.71
N VAL A 142 -1.59 -15.80 4.25
CA VAL A 142 -1.82 -14.50 3.62
C VAL A 142 -1.07 -14.38 2.29
N ILE A 143 0.22 -14.74 2.27
CA ILE A 143 1.02 -14.66 1.04
C ILE A 143 0.46 -15.59 -0.03
N VAL A 144 0.15 -16.85 0.31
CA VAL A 144 -0.37 -17.84 -0.65
C VAL A 144 -1.70 -17.39 -1.24
N LEU A 145 -2.67 -16.98 -0.41
CA LEU A 145 -3.99 -16.61 -0.90
C LEU A 145 -3.96 -15.36 -1.78
N TYR A 146 -3.23 -14.31 -1.38
CA TYR A 146 -3.09 -13.13 -2.23
C TYR A 146 -2.25 -13.39 -3.49
N SER A 147 -1.34 -14.38 -3.47
CA SER A 147 -0.61 -14.80 -4.66
C SER A 147 -1.48 -15.41 -5.75
N LEU A 148 -2.67 -15.93 -5.41
CA LEU A 148 -3.64 -16.47 -6.37
C LEU A 148 -4.37 -15.37 -7.16
N LEU A 149 -4.39 -14.12 -6.67
CA LEU A 149 -5.05 -13.00 -7.34
C LEU A 149 -4.16 -12.44 -8.45
N GLY A 150 -4.74 -12.03 -9.58
CA GLY A 150 -4.01 -11.42 -10.69
C GLY A 150 -3.38 -10.09 -10.27
N HIS A 151 -4.22 -9.16 -9.84
CA HIS A 151 -3.82 -7.90 -9.24
C HIS A 151 -3.22 -8.06 -7.83
N LYS A 152 -2.08 -7.39 -7.59
CA LYS A 152 -1.33 -7.50 -6.34
C LYS A 152 -0.80 -6.12 -5.93
N GLU A 153 -0.89 -5.83 -4.65
CA GLU A 153 -0.38 -4.59 -4.06
C GLU A 153 0.31 -4.87 -2.72
N PHE A 154 1.28 -4.03 -2.35
CA PHE A 154 1.95 -4.14 -1.04
C PHE A 154 0.98 -3.98 0.14
N ARG A 155 -0.07 -3.15 0.00
CA ARG A 155 -1.05 -2.86 1.07
C ARG A 155 -1.91 -4.06 1.48
N PHE A 156 -1.99 -5.11 0.65
CA PHE A 156 -2.75 -6.33 0.98
C PHE A 156 -2.01 -7.20 2.00
N VAL A 157 -0.68 -7.27 1.91
CA VAL A 157 0.18 -8.07 2.80
C VAL A 157 0.80 -7.24 3.93
N LEU A 158 0.68 -5.91 3.89
CA LEU A 158 1.15 -5.01 4.94
C LEU A 158 0.72 -5.42 6.37
N PRO A 159 -0.50 -5.92 6.63
CA PRO A 159 -0.89 -6.31 7.99
C PRO A 159 -0.06 -7.45 8.59
N VAL A 160 0.57 -8.31 7.79
CA VAL A 160 1.44 -9.39 8.28
C VAL A 160 2.92 -9.00 8.37
N LEU A 161 3.29 -7.82 7.88
CA LEU A 161 4.67 -7.30 7.96
C LEU A 161 5.16 -7.17 9.42
N PRO A 162 4.39 -6.60 10.38
CA PRO A 162 4.83 -6.53 11.77
C PRO A 162 5.09 -7.91 12.37
N ILE A 163 4.29 -8.91 12.03
CA ILE A 163 4.45 -10.29 12.52
C ILE A 163 5.75 -10.90 11.99
N ALA A 164 6.09 -10.65 10.73
CA ALA A 164 7.37 -11.08 10.17
C ALA A 164 8.56 -10.36 10.84
N LEU A 165 8.45 -9.06 11.12
CA LEU A 165 9.49 -8.30 11.83
C LEU A 165 9.66 -8.75 13.30
N MET A 166 8.60 -9.24 13.96
CA MET A 166 8.74 -9.89 15.28
C MET A 166 9.70 -11.09 15.21
N PHE A 167 9.67 -11.88 14.14
CA PHE A 167 10.63 -12.97 13.96
C PHE A 167 12.06 -12.44 13.78
N SER A 168 12.26 -11.34 13.06
CA SER A 168 13.57 -10.69 12.97
C SER A 168 14.09 -10.28 14.34
N GLY A 169 13.24 -9.67 15.17
CA GLY A 169 13.56 -9.34 16.56
C GLY A 169 13.89 -10.59 17.40
N TYR A 170 13.14 -11.67 17.23
CA TYR A 170 13.43 -12.94 17.89
C TYR A 170 14.79 -13.50 17.48
N ALA A 171 15.14 -13.48 16.20
CA ALA A 171 16.44 -13.94 15.71
C ALA A 171 17.60 -13.14 16.32
N LEU A 172 17.48 -11.81 16.37
CA LEU A 172 18.44 -10.92 17.05
C LEU A 172 18.56 -11.27 18.54
N SER A 173 17.43 -11.50 19.22
CA SER A 173 17.43 -11.87 20.64
C SER A 173 18.14 -13.19 20.92
N VAL A 174 18.02 -14.17 20.03
CA VAL A 174 18.70 -15.47 20.17
C VAL A 174 20.20 -15.31 19.95
N MET A 175 20.63 -14.48 19.00
CA MET A 175 22.05 -14.18 18.78
C MET A 175 22.70 -13.39 19.93
N ALA A 176 21.90 -12.67 20.70
CA ALA A 176 22.36 -11.95 21.89
C ALA A 176 22.64 -12.89 23.07
N ARG A 177 22.13 -14.13 23.04
CA ARG A 177 22.36 -15.10 24.12
C ARG A 177 23.79 -15.62 24.04
N PRO A 178 24.50 -15.74 25.18
CA PRO A 178 25.82 -16.35 25.19
C PRO A 178 25.74 -17.82 24.74
N ASP A 179 26.71 -18.25 23.93
CA ASP A 179 26.77 -19.56 23.27
C ASP A 179 26.89 -20.77 24.26
N SER A 180 26.84 -20.56 25.59
CA SER A 180 26.94 -21.65 26.58
C SER A 180 26.02 -21.47 27.81
N PRO A 181 25.19 -22.48 28.15
CA PRO A 181 24.57 -22.62 29.48
C PRO A 181 25.46 -23.38 30.49
N ARG A 182 26.70 -23.72 30.15
CA ARG A 182 27.63 -24.44 31.04
C ARG A 182 28.78 -23.53 31.43
N VAL A 183 28.60 -22.83 32.53
CA VAL A 183 29.50 -22.73 33.71
C VAL A 183 28.86 -21.66 34.60
N MET A 184 28.16 -22.10 35.66
CA MET A 184 27.92 -21.23 36.82
C MET A 184 29.29 -20.91 37.43
N ARG A 185 29.94 -19.85 36.96
CA ARG A 185 31.02 -19.22 37.72
C ARG A 185 30.35 -18.22 38.66
N LYS A 186 30.15 -18.69 39.89
CA LYS A 186 29.94 -17.85 41.08
C LYS A 186 31.09 -16.83 41.10
N GLY A 187 30.79 -15.55 40.90
CA GLY A 187 31.77 -14.50 41.10
C GLY A 187 31.55 -13.25 40.27
N SER A 188 31.35 -12.13 40.98
CA SER A 188 31.48 -10.74 40.53
C SER A 188 30.30 -10.11 39.80
N SER A 189 29.49 -9.43 40.62
CA SER A 189 28.60 -8.33 40.25
C SER A 189 29.41 -7.13 39.74
N ASN A 190 29.57 -7.03 38.43
CA ASN A 190 29.58 -5.78 37.64
C ASN A 190 30.06 -6.13 36.23
N SER A 191 29.14 -6.62 35.40
CA SER A 191 29.38 -6.69 33.96
C SER A 191 28.39 -5.74 33.32
N TYR A 192 28.87 -4.53 33.00
CA TYR A 192 28.26 -3.74 31.94
C TYR A 192 28.06 -4.67 30.76
N THR A 193 26.82 -5.03 30.46
CA THR A 193 26.42 -5.97 29.41
C THR A 193 26.88 -5.42 28.06
N LYS A 194 28.14 -5.68 27.70
CA LYS A 194 28.67 -5.38 26.38
C LYS A 194 27.85 -6.19 25.38
N TRP A 195 27.20 -5.49 24.46
CA TRP A 195 26.51 -6.13 23.34
C TRP A 195 27.47 -7.08 22.64
N PRO A 196 27.09 -8.35 22.39
CA PRO A 196 27.92 -9.25 21.61
C PRO A 196 28.24 -8.62 20.26
N SER A 197 29.51 -8.66 19.82
CA SER A 197 29.95 -8.01 18.58
C SER A 197 29.13 -8.45 17.36
N LYS A 198 28.60 -9.68 17.36
CA LYS A 198 27.71 -10.23 16.32
C LYS A 198 26.37 -9.48 16.25
N VAL A 199 25.76 -9.15 17.39
CA VAL A 199 24.49 -8.40 17.44
C VAL A 199 24.71 -6.95 17.07
N ALA A 200 25.79 -6.35 17.58
CA ALA A 200 26.16 -4.99 17.20
C ALA A 200 26.37 -4.87 15.68
N PHE A 201 27.09 -5.81 15.06
CA PHE A 201 27.28 -5.85 13.61
C PHE A 201 25.95 -6.00 12.86
N ALA A 202 25.07 -6.92 13.28
CA ALA A 202 23.77 -7.11 12.65
C ALA A 202 22.90 -5.85 12.74
N VAL A 203 22.87 -5.18 13.90
CA VAL A 203 22.12 -3.94 14.08
C VAL A 203 22.71 -2.81 13.23
N ILE A 204 24.03 -2.63 13.21
CA ILE A 204 24.70 -1.64 12.35
C ILE A 204 24.39 -1.91 10.88
N PHE A 205 24.45 -3.16 10.43
CA PHE A 205 24.09 -3.54 9.06
C PHE A 205 22.63 -3.19 8.72
N LEU A 206 21.69 -3.51 9.61
CA LEU A 206 20.28 -3.18 9.42
C LEU A 206 20.06 -1.67 9.37
N LEU A 207 20.69 -0.90 10.26
CA LEU A 207 20.59 0.56 10.25
C LEU A 207 21.22 1.17 8.99
N ALA A 208 22.43 0.72 8.63
CA ALA A 208 23.16 1.22 7.47
C ALA A 208 22.46 0.93 6.14
N THR A 209 21.62 -0.10 6.07
CA THR A 209 20.84 -0.44 4.87
C THR A 209 19.47 0.20 4.86
N ASN A 210 18.73 0.20 5.98
CA ASN A 210 17.36 0.71 6.03
C ASN A 210 17.27 2.23 6.16
N ILE A 211 18.19 2.89 6.88
CA ILE A 211 18.13 4.34 7.08
C ILE A 211 18.30 5.09 5.74
N PRO A 212 19.36 4.84 4.94
CA PRO A 212 19.50 5.51 3.65
C PRO A 212 18.34 5.20 2.70
N MET A 213 17.87 3.94 2.70
CA MET A 213 16.72 3.53 1.90
C MET A 213 15.45 4.31 2.27
N ALA A 214 15.15 4.44 3.56
CA ALA A 214 14.01 5.19 4.06
C ALA A 214 14.11 6.68 3.70
N PHE A 215 15.26 7.31 3.92
CA PHE A 215 15.47 8.71 3.55
C PHE A 215 15.30 8.94 2.05
N TYR A 216 15.91 8.10 1.22
CA TYR A 216 15.80 8.22 -0.23
C TYR A 216 14.34 8.05 -0.70
N MET A 217 13.66 7.00 -0.26
CA MET A 217 12.29 6.72 -0.71
C MET A 217 11.26 7.72 -0.18
N SER A 218 11.54 8.38 0.94
CA SER A 218 10.59 9.33 1.55
C SER A 218 10.83 10.78 1.11
N LEU A 219 12.07 11.14 0.72
CA LEU A 219 12.46 12.53 0.46
C LEU A 219 12.93 12.81 -0.96
N VAL A 220 13.27 11.77 -1.75
CA VAL A 220 13.91 11.94 -3.06
C VAL A 220 13.12 11.24 -4.15
N HIS A 221 12.82 9.95 -3.98
CA HIS A 221 12.12 9.17 -5.00
C HIS A 221 10.68 9.66 -5.20
N GLN A 222 10.29 9.82 -6.47
CA GLN A 222 8.97 10.27 -6.93
C GLN A 222 8.52 11.63 -6.35
N ARG A 223 9.46 12.49 -5.92
CA ARG A 223 9.14 13.77 -5.27
C ARG A 223 8.55 14.82 -6.21
N GLY A 224 8.87 14.76 -7.51
CA GLY A 224 8.58 15.85 -8.45
C GLY A 224 7.09 16.21 -8.60
N THR A 225 6.19 15.25 -8.41
CA THR A 225 4.74 15.48 -8.50
C THR A 225 4.23 16.33 -7.33
N GLU A 226 4.82 16.19 -6.15
CA GLU A 226 4.56 17.04 -4.99
C GLU A 226 5.19 18.43 -5.16
N ASP A 227 6.46 18.50 -5.54
CA ASP A 227 7.17 19.77 -5.71
C ASP A 227 6.49 20.68 -6.75
N VAL A 228 5.99 20.10 -7.86
CA VAL A 228 5.21 20.83 -8.86
C VAL A 228 3.94 21.41 -8.28
N MET A 229 3.18 20.63 -7.51
CA MET A 229 1.92 21.12 -6.94
C MET A 229 2.14 22.19 -5.86
N ILE A 230 3.21 22.08 -5.06
CA ILE A 230 3.63 23.12 -4.12
C ILE A 230 4.00 24.40 -4.88
N TYR A 231 4.70 24.29 -6.00
CA TYR A 231 5.03 25.43 -6.85
C TYR A 231 3.78 26.08 -7.46
N LEU A 232 2.90 25.28 -8.06
CA LEU A 232 1.66 25.77 -8.68
C LEU A 232 0.73 26.42 -7.64
N SER A 233 0.68 25.91 -6.41
CA SER A 233 -0.06 26.53 -5.31
C SER A 233 0.45 27.96 -5.02
N LYS A 234 1.78 28.14 -4.96
CA LYS A 234 2.38 29.47 -4.77
C LYS A 234 2.14 30.41 -5.94
N GLU A 235 2.25 29.93 -7.18
CA GLU A 235 1.98 30.78 -8.35
C GLU A 235 0.49 31.10 -8.50
N ALA A 236 -0.41 30.19 -8.10
CA ALA A 236 -1.85 30.45 -8.01
C ALA A 236 -2.19 31.49 -6.94
N SER A 237 -1.52 31.47 -5.78
CA SER A 237 -1.64 32.54 -4.76
C SER A 237 -1.21 33.91 -5.29
N ASN A 238 -0.30 33.95 -6.27
CA ASN A 238 0.15 35.18 -6.93
C ASN A 238 -0.67 35.51 -8.20
N GLU A 239 -1.80 34.84 -8.41
CA GLU A 239 -2.71 35.03 -9.57
C GLU A 239 -2.08 34.78 -10.95
N LYS A 240 -0.93 34.09 -11.00
CA LYS A 240 -0.23 33.78 -12.26
C LYS A 240 -0.75 32.51 -12.94
N VAL A 241 -1.42 31.64 -12.18
CA VAL A 241 -2.01 30.40 -12.70
C VAL A 241 -3.52 30.56 -12.79
N LYS A 242 -4.09 30.42 -13.99
CA LYS A 242 -5.53 30.55 -14.22
C LYS A 242 -6.22 29.20 -14.44
N SER A 243 -5.53 28.24 -15.04
CA SER A 243 -6.02 26.89 -15.32
C SER A 243 -4.86 25.93 -15.62
N ILE A 244 -5.01 24.65 -15.25
CA ILE A 244 -3.93 23.65 -15.33
C ILE A 244 -4.41 22.40 -16.06
N LEU A 245 -3.66 21.96 -17.06
CA LEU A 245 -3.84 20.69 -17.75
C LEU A 245 -2.71 19.73 -17.38
N PHE A 246 -3.06 18.54 -16.89
CA PHE A 246 -2.12 17.47 -16.59
C PHE A 246 -2.14 16.46 -17.74
N LEU A 247 -1.09 16.46 -18.57
CA LEU A 247 -0.85 15.48 -19.63
C LEU A 247 0.13 14.43 -19.11
N MET A 248 -0.36 13.64 -18.18
CA MET A 248 0.39 12.62 -17.45
C MET A 248 -0.61 11.56 -16.94
N PRO A 249 -0.15 10.40 -16.44
CA PRO A 249 -1.04 9.36 -15.92
C PRO A 249 -2.03 9.92 -14.90
N CYS A 250 -3.25 9.39 -14.90
CA CYS A 250 -4.27 9.79 -13.93
C CYS A 250 -3.75 9.62 -12.49
N HIS A 251 -4.18 10.51 -11.59
CA HIS A 251 -3.78 10.52 -10.18
C HIS A 251 -2.26 10.58 -9.91
N ALA A 252 -1.46 11.05 -10.88
CA ALA A 252 -0.02 11.24 -10.68
C ALA A 252 0.34 12.38 -9.71
N THR A 253 -0.57 13.32 -9.45
CA THR A 253 -0.35 14.46 -8.54
C THR A 253 -1.41 14.50 -7.43
N PRO A 254 -1.11 15.11 -6.27
CA PRO A 254 -2.06 15.29 -5.16
C PRO A 254 -3.22 16.25 -5.48
N TYR A 255 -3.17 16.94 -6.62
CA TYR A 255 -4.27 17.76 -7.12
C TYR A 255 -4.74 18.83 -6.10
N TYR A 256 -6.03 18.96 -5.84
CA TYR A 256 -6.58 19.96 -4.93
C TYR A 256 -6.12 19.82 -3.47
N SER A 257 -5.63 18.65 -3.03
CA SER A 257 -5.16 18.50 -1.65
C SER A 257 -3.89 19.29 -1.34
N THR A 258 -3.13 19.68 -2.36
CA THR A 258 -1.93 20.52 -2.23
C THR A 258 -2.14 21.90 -2.84
N LEU A 259 -2.94 22.02 -3.90
CA LEU A 259 -3.15 23.31 -4.56
C LEU A 259 -3.89 24.32 -3.66
N HIS A 260 -4.97 23.90 -3.00
CA HIS A 260 -5.84 24.74 -2.16
C HIS A 260 -6.40 26.02 -2.83
N HIS A 261 -6.54 26.05 -4.16
CA HIS A 261 -7.15 27.16 -4.89
C HIS A 261 -8.27 26.68 -5.81
N HIS A 262 -9.33 27.47 -5.92
CA HIS A 262 -10.45 27.19 -6.80
C HIS A 262 -10.15 27.71 -8.22
N LEU A 263 -9.42 26.91 -8.99
CA LEU A 263 -9.15 27.14 -10.40
C LEU A 263 -9.44 25.88 -11.23
N PRO A 264 -9.80 26.01 -12.51
CA PRO A 264 -10.04 24.87 -13.38
C PRO A 264 -8.78 24.03 -13.56
N MET A 265 -8.88 22.76 -13.18
CA MET A 265 -7.85 21.76 -13.43
C MET A 265 -8.46 20.58 -14.18
N ARG A 266 -7.67 19.95 -15.06
CA ARG A 266 -8.05 18.71 -15.75
C ARG A 266 -6.87 17.74 -15.77
N PHE A 267 -7.12 16.51 -15.35
CA PHE A 267 -6.25 15.35 -15.60
C PHE A 267 -6.92 14.39 -16.58
N LEU A 268 -6.16 13.43 -17.11
CA LEU A 268 -6.66 12.41 -18.02
C LEU A 268 -7.53 11.39 -17.28
N ASP A 269 -8.74 11.15 -17.76
CA ASP A 269 -9.65 10.18 -17.17
C ASP A 269 -9.10 8.75 -17.28
N CYS A 270 -9.27 7.99 -16.21
CA CYS A 270 -8.94 6.57 -16.15
C CYS A 270 -10.04 5.74 -15.49
N THR A 271 -11.27 6.23 -15.60
CA THR A 271 -12.45 5.49 -15.17
C THR A 271 -12.54 4.20 -16.00
N PRO A 272 -12.59 3.02 -15.35
CA PRO A 272 -12.65 1.76 -16.07
C PRO A 272 -13.95 1.64 -16.86
N SER A 273 -13.85 1.29 -18.14
CA SER A 273 -15.00 0.99 -18.99
C SER A 273 -15.72 -0.30 -18.53
N GLU A 274 -17.04 -0.38 -18.75
CA GLU A 274 -17.80 -1.63 -18.57
C GLU A 274 -17.37 -2.70 -19.58
N GLU A 275 -16.90 -2.28 -20.76
CA GLU A 275 -16.39 -3.17 -21.81
C GLU A 275 -14.87 -3.36 -21.68
N LYS A 276 -14.46 -4.61 -21.46
CA LYS A 276 -13.04 -4.98 -21.36
C LYS A 276 -12.31 -4.71 -22.68
N GLY A 277 -11.18 -4.02 -22.60
CA GLY A 277 -10.26 -3.82 -23.73
C GLY A 277 -10.40 -2.48 -24.44
N ILE A 278 -11.35 -1.62 -24.05
CA ILE A 278 -11.39 -0.23 -24.50
C ILE A 278 -10.39 0.57 -23.64
N PRO A 279 -9.34 1.17 -24.24
CA PRO A 279 -8.39 1.99 -23.49
C PRO A 279 -9.06 3.27 -23.01
N ASP A 280 -8.76 3.65 -21.76
CA ASP A 280 -9.23 4.91 -21.19
C ASP A 280 -8.50 6.13 -21.79
N GLU A 281 -8.87 7.34 -21.37
CA GLU A 281 -8.27 8.58 -21.86
C GLU A 281 -6.76 8.62 -21.54
N SER A 282 -6.36 8.19 -20.34
CA SER A 282 -4.96 8.10 -19.94
C SER A 282 -4.20 7.08 -20.78
N ASP A 283 -4.75 5.91 -21.07
CA ASP A 283 -4.12 4.86 -21.88
C ASP A 283 -3.94 5.30 -23.33
N ARG A 284 -4.97 5.93 -23.92
CA ARG A 284 -4.91 6.51 -25.27
C ARG A 284 -3.80 7.54 -25.38
N PHE A 285 -3.67 8.41 -24.39
CA PHE A 285 -2.58 9.39 -24.33
C PHE A 285 -1.20 8.71 -24.26
N MET A 286 -1.04 7.67 -23.45
CA MET A 286 0.24 6.97 -23.35
C MET A 286 0.62 6.22 -24.64
N LEU A 287 -0.37 5.77 -25.42
CA LEU A 287 -0.15 5.07 -26.69
C LEU A 287 0.24 6.01 -27.83
N ASP A 288 -0.43 7.15 -27.95
CA ASP A 288 -0.13 8.18 -28.96
C ASP A 288 -0.28 9.59 -28.36
N PRO A 289 0.75 10.10 -27.66
CA PRO A 289 0.68 11.40 -26.99
C PRO A 289 0.38 12.54 -27.96
N VAL A 290 0.99 12.52 -29.16
CA VAL A 290 0.89 13.60 -30.14
C VAL A 290 -0.48 13.61 -30.81
N GLY A 291 -0.98 12.46 -31.26
CA GLY A 291 -2.31 12.34 -31.83
C GLY A 291 -3.39 12.68 -30.81
N PHE A 292 -3.26 12.18 -29.58
CA PHE A 292 -4.16 12.50 -28.49
C PHE A 292 -4.19 14.00 -28.18
N ALA A 293 -3.03 14.65 -28.00
CA ALA A 293 -2.96 16.07 -27.70
C ALA A 293 -3.53 16.92 -28.84
N SER A 294 -3.33 16.50 -30.08
CA SER A 294 -3.87 17.16 -31.27
C SER A 294 -5.39 17.05 -31.35
N GLU A 295 -5.96 15.89 -31.01
CA GLU A 295 -7.40 15.66 -30.93
C GLU A 295 -8.02 16.48 -29.80
N LEU A 296 -7.42 16.41 -28.61
CA LEU A 296 -7.80 17.19 -27.44
C LEU A 296 -7.84 18.70 -27.76
N ALA A 297 -6.83 19.18 -28.49
CA ALA A 297 -6.70 20.60 -28.84
C ALA A 297 -7.76 21.14 -29.79
N LYS A 298 -8.55 20.29 -30.45
CA LYS A 298 -9.64 20.75 -31.34
C LYS A 298 -10.76 21.44 -30.55
N ASN A 299 -11.06 20.95 -29.35
CA ASN A 299 -12.21 21.39 -28.55
C ASN A 299 -11.82 21.77 -27.11
N TRP A 300 -10.53 21.87 -26.78
CA TRP A 300 -10.11 22.24 -25.42
C TRP A 300 -10.33 23.73 -25.13
N SER A 301 -10.59 24.05 -23.85
CA SER A 301 -10.32 25.38 -23.33
C SER A 301 -8.82 25.53 -23.14
N LEU A 302 -8.20 26.51 -23.79
CA LEU A 302 -6.75 26.71 -23.74
C LEU A 302 -6.27 26.87 -22.28
N PRO A 303 -5.44 25.95 -21.76
CA PRO A 303 -4.98 26.02 -20.38
C PRO A 303 -3.89 27.08 -20.22
N SER A 304 -3.79 27.70 -19.04
CA SER A 304 -2.67 28.60 -18.75
C SER A 304 -1.35 27.85 -18.53
N HIS A 305 -1.44 26.65 -17.96
CA HIS A 305 -0.30 25.81 -17.62
C HIS A 305 -0.53 24.37 -18.06
N VAL A 306 0.51 23.71 -18.56
CA VAL A 306 0.52 22.29 -18.89
C VAL A 306 1.61 21.62 -18.08
N VAL A 307 1.27 20.51 -17.44
CA VAL A 307 2.20 19.71 -16.62
C VAL A 307 2.36 18.33 -17.24
N LEU A 308 3.60 17.91 -17.47
CA LEU A 308 3.95 16.61 -18.05
C LEU A 308 5.13 15.99 -17.32
N PHE A 309 5.30 14.68 -17.47
CA PHE A 309 6.61 14.06 -17.25
C PHE A 309 7.53 14.32 -18.44
N GLU A 310 8.83 14.32 -18.21
CA GLU A 310 9.85 14.57 -19.23
C GLU A 310 9.78 13.61 -20.43
N SER A 311 9.43 12.35 -20.21
CA SER A 311 9.28 11.34 -21.26
C SER A 311 8.25 11.77 -22.31
N GLU A 312 7.09 12.24 -21.88
CA GLU A 312 5.99 12.69 -22.72
C GLU A 312 6.24 14.10 -23.26
N GLU A 313 6.88 14.99 -22.49
CA GLU A 313 7.27 16.33 -22.93
C GLU A 313 8.18 16.27 -24.17
N ARG A 314 9.14 15.34 -24.21
CA ARG A 314 10.02 15.15 -25.38
C ARG A 314 9.26 14.87 -26.67
N LEU A 315 8.13 14.15 -26.57
CA LEU A 315 7.28 13.82 -27.72
C LEU A 315 6.36 14.98 -28.10
N LEU A 316 5.95 15.79 -27.12
CA LEU A 316 5.00 16.89 -27.29
C LEU A 316 5.66 18.26 -27.47
N LYS A 317 6.99 18.34 -27.50
CA LYS A 317 7.73 19.60 -27.54
C LYS A 317 7.30 20.51 -28.70
N ASP A 318 7.26 19.96 -29.92
CA ASP A 318 6.85 20.73 -31.10
C ASP A 318 5.38 21.14 -31.05
N PHE A 319 4.52 20.27 -30.53
CA PHE A 319 3.11 20.57 -30.30
C PHE A 319 2.94 21.73 -29.30
N LEU A 320 3.64 21.70 -28.16
CA LEU A 320 3.61 22.74 -27.15
C LEU A 320 4.11 24.08 -27.71
N ILE A 321 5.22 24.07 -28.45
CA ILE A 321 5.77 25.27 -29.12
C ILE A 321 4.77 25.83 -30.13
N SER A 322 4.14 24.99 -30.94
CA SER A 322 3.12 25.41 -31.93
C SER A 322 1.89 26.07 -31.31
N ARG A 323 1.65 25.81 -30.01
CA ARG A 323 0.56 26.36 -29.20
C ARG A 323 1.04 27.46 -28.24
N SER A 324 2.22 28.02 -28.47
CA SER A 324 2.81 29.11 -27.67
C SER A 324 3.10 28.75 -26.21
N PHE A 325 3.29 27.47 -25.88
CA PHE A 325 3.72 27.05 -24.55
C PHE A 325 5.24 27.05 -24.42
N LYS A 326 5.75 27.59 -23.32
CA LYS A 326 7.18 27.59 -22.98
C LYS A 326 7.43 26.92 -21.64
N GLU A 327 8.51 26.14 -21.55
CA GLU A 327 8.96 25.57 -20.28
C GLU A 327 9.34 26.70 -19.31
N ILE A 328 8.72 26.72 -18.13
CA ILE A 328 9.00 27.70 -17.07
C ILE A 328 9.74 27.07 -15.89
N ARG A 329 9.54 25.77 -15.66
CA ARG A 329 10.15 25.08 -14.53
C ARG A 329 10.20 23.57 -14.72
N ARG A 330 11.23 22.95 -14.13
CA ARG A 330 11.46 21.51 -14.14
C ARG A 330 11.83 21.04 -12.74
N PHE A 331 11.25 19.93 -12.32
CA PHE A 331 11.43 19.36 -10.99
C PHE A 331 11.92 17.93 -11.10
N PHE A 332 12.93 17.59 -10.31
CA PHE A 332 13.40 16.22 -10.22
C PHE A 332 12.29 15.29 -9.68
N HIS A 333 12.11 14.13 -10.32
CA HIS A 333 11.11 13.14 -9.91
C HIS A 333 11.74 11.81 -9.49
N SER A 334 12.49 11.14 -10.36
CA SER A 334 13.05 9.81 -10.05
C SER A 334 14.38 9.56 -10.75
N HIS A 335 15.24 8.75 -10.11
CA HIS A 335 16.46 8.25 -10.74
C HIS A 335 16.22 6.95 -11.52
N PHE A 336 15.14 6.23 -11.22
CA PHE A 336 14.91 4.88 -11.72
C PHE A 336 13.51 4.73 -12.31
N LYS A 337 13.44 3.86 -13.32
CA LYS A 337 12.20 3.39 -13.93
C LYS A 337 11.46 2.48 -12.93
N VAL A 338 10.14 2.67 -12.79
CA VAL A 338 9.30 1.78 -11.98
C VAL A 338 8.46 0.90 -12.92
N ASP A 339 7.43 1.47 -13.54
CA ASP A 339 6.49 0.71 -14.40
C ASP A 339 6.47 1.17 -15.87
N ARG A 340 6.66 2.47 -16.12
CA ARG A 340 6.63 3.12 -17.45
C ARG A 340 7.98 3.73 -17.76
N ASP A 341 8.16 4.39 -18.90
CA ASP A 341 9.43 5.06 -19.21
C ASP A 341 9.91 5.99 -18.10
N LEU A 342 11.22 6.25 -18.11
CA LEU A 342 11.86 6.96 -17.01
C LEU A 342 11.27 8.37 -16.89
N GLN A 343 10.43 8.55 -15.90
CA GLN A 343 9.87 9.83 -15.46
C GLN A 343 10.92 10.54 -14.60
N ALA A 344 12.03 10.98 -15.22
CA ALA A 344 13.15 11.56 -14.48
C ALA A 344 12.79 12.92 -13.86
N SER A 345 11.98 13.70 -14.57
CA SER A 345 11.51 15.01 -14.12
C SER A 345 10.05 15.28 -14.47
N VAL A 346 9.42 16.17 -13.71
CA VAL A 346 8.11 16.77 -14.02
C VAL A 346 8.37 18.19 -14.52
N VAL A 347 7.77 18.52 -15.66
CA VAL A 347 7.97 19.77 -16.39
C VAL A 347 6.69 20.58 -16.37
N VAL A 348 6.82 21.89 -16.15
CA VAL A 348 5.71 22.85 -16.19
C VAL A 348 5.95 23.78 -17.37
N HIS A 349 4.98 23.83 -18.28
CA HIS A 349 4.91 24.80 -19.35
C HIS A 349 3.82 25.82 -19.04
N ALA A 350 4.06 27.09 -19.39
CA ALA A 350 3.05 28.14 -19.35
C ALA A 350 2.81 28.70 -20.75
N LEU A 351 1.58 29.15 -21.00
CA LEU A 351 1.23 29.88 -22.21
C LEU A 351 1.99 31.20 -22.22
N ASN A 352 2.72 31.49 -23.30
CA ASN A 352 3.27 32.83 -23.52
C ASN A 352 2.11 33.78 -23.82
N ASP A 353 2.04 34.88 -23.08
CA ASP A 353 1.15 36.01 -23.37
C ASP A 353 1.50 36.70 -24.70
#